data_AF-A0A1F9XNC4-F1
#
_entry.id   AF-A0A1F9XNC4-F1
#
_cell.length_a   1.000
_cell.length_b   1.000
_cell.length_c   1.000
_cell.angle_alpha   90.00
_cell.angle_beta   90.00
_cell.angle_gamma   90.00
#
_symmetry.space_group_name_H-M   'P 1'
#
loop_
_entity.id
_entity.type
_entity.pdbx_description
1 polymer ?
#
loop_
_entity_poly.entity_id
_entity_poly.type
_entity_poly.pdbx_seq_one_letter_code
_entity_poly.pdbx_strand_id
1 'polypeptide(L)'
;MPFLKLKKPLHGLKELRDFDPGLSDLSALLIGAKPVLYTDFSSDSWPYIKGLCEAFKLKYVMPEAIYGKQGFKAIPKSGKRMLLIGKTLPPLKEAAKSWYRSPTDPAWGVLLGYPECCVKAYINWRSVADTIDLVNHTFANTTKQRRLFFGLNNIFNYFSRLTGRPADMAAFASIRAANTGLDLSTLQVISWHPCAYDCRHSIELAKNIFSFLEEYLPGRAAELKKHLARPILFRDKYEYAPLEGTAKNGKARYSAIAAPKSLLPGAIVKKITAGNVLSAGKKGLSVFRGIKRIHEITSASPFSLLNFTVK
;
A
#
# COMPACT_ATOMS: atom_id res chain seq x y z
N MET A 1 8.77 2.13 -18.18
CA MET A 1 7.54 1.70 -17.46
C MET A 1 6.44 1.55 -18.50
N PRO A 2 5.64 0.47 -18.45
CA PRO A 2 4.63 0.24 -19.48
C PRO A 2 3.51 1.28 -19.41
N PHE A 3 2.97 1.62 -20.57
CA PHE A 3 1.71 2.34 -20.68
C PHE A 3 0.55 1.34 -20.57
N LEU A 4 -0.44 1.69 -19.75
CA LEU A 4 -1.71 1.02 -19.61
C LEU A 4 -2.73 1.69 -20.54
N LYS A 5 -3.33 0.91 -21.44
CA LYS A 5 -4.40 1.40 -22.30
C LYS A 5 -5.67 1.61 -21.48
N LEU A 6 -6.29 2.78 -21.63
CA LEU A 6 -7.57 3.10 -21.02
C LEU A 6 -8.70 2.41 -21.79
N LYS A 7 -9.71 1.90 -21.08
CA LYS A 7 -10.94 1.34 -21.70
C LYS A 7 -11.68 2.40 -22.53
N LYS A 8 -11.66 3.65 -22.07
CA LYS A 8 -12.23 4.81 -22.76
C LYS A 8 -11.37 6.04 -22.51
N PRO A 9 -11.37 7.04 -23.41
CA PRO A 9 -10.58 8.24 -23.23
C PRO A 9 -10.92 8.95 -21.92
N LEU A 10 -9.90 9.46 -21.24
CA LEU A 10 -10.03 10.24 -20.02
C LEU A 10 -9.39 11.61 -20.26
N HIS A 11 -10.21 12.65 -20.44
CA HIS A 11 -9.76 13.98 -20.86
C HIS A 11 -8.87 13.96 -22.13
N GLY A 12 -9.23 13.13 -23.10
CA GLY A 12 -8.50 12.98 -24.37
C GLY A 12 -7.29 12.03 -24.31
N LEU A 13 -6.83 11.66 -23.11
CA LEU A 13 -5.79 10.64 -22.96
C LEU A 13 -6.36 9.26 -23.27
N LYS A 14 -5.57 8.41 -23.94
CA LYS A 14 -5.89 7.02 -24.27
C LYS A 14 -5.08 5.99 -23.47
N GLU A 15 -4.05 6.46 -22.77
CA GLU A 15 -3.15 5.65 -21.98
C GLU A 15 -2.56 6.44 -20.80
N LEU A 16 -2.13 5.72 -19.76
CA LEU A 16 -1.47 6.22 -18.55
C LEU A 16 -0.26 5.32 -18.27
N ARG A 17 0.84 5.78 -17.67
CA ARG A 17 1.91 4.84 -17.24
C ARG A 17 1.47 4.17 -15.94
N ASP A 18 1.92 2.93 -15.76
CA ASP A 18 1.60 2.11 -14.58
C ASP A 18 2.11 2.71 -13.24
N PHE A 19 2.90 3.78 -13.29
CA PHE A 19 3.43 4.45 -12.11
C PHE A 19 2.92 5.87 -11.88
N ASP A 20 2.51 6.62 -12.93
CA ASP A 20 2.24 8.08 -13.00
C ASP A 20 2.43 8.88 -11.70
N PRO A 21 1.64 9.82 -11.21
CA PRO A 21 1.44 9.81 -9.77
C PRO A 21 0.70 8.50 -9.49
N GLY A 22 1.11 7.73 -8.46
CA GLY A 22 0.65 6.35 -8.31
C GLY A 22 -0.84 6.21 -8.62
N LEU A 23 -1.22 5.32 -9.54
CA LEU A 23 -2.53 5.36 -10.23
C LEU A 23 -3.72 5.50 -9.28
N SER A 24 -3.65 4.85 -8.12
CA SER A 24 -4.65 4.97 -7.06
C SER A 24 -4.78 6.40 -6.50
N ASP A 25 -3.67 7.09 -6.30
CA ASP A 25 -3.64 8.50 -5.86
C ASP A 25 -4.07 9.48 -6.96
N LEU A 26 -3.67 9.25 -8.21
CA LEU A 26 -4.20 10.03 -9.33
C LEU A 26 -5.72 9.86 -9.44
N SER A 27 -6.21 8.62 -9.38
CA SER A 27 -7.64 8.31 -9.37
C SER A 27 -8.36 9.03 -8.22
N ALA A 28 -7.79 8.97 -7.01
CA ALA A 28 -8.33 9.65 -5.84
C ALA A 28 -8.38 11.19 -6.01
N LEU A 29 -7.35 11.79 -6.60
CA LEU A 29 -7.35 13.23 -6.90
C LEU A 29 -8.43 13.59 -7.92
N LEU A 30 -8.53 12.83 -9.01
CA LEU A 30 -9.46 13.13 -10.11
C LEU A 30 -10.91 13.06 -9.64
N ILE A 31 -11.28 12.03 -8.87
CA ILE A 31 -12.63 11.89 -8.30
C ILE A 31 -12.89 12.82 -7.10
N GLY A 32 -11.90 13.59 -6.66
CA GLY A 32 -12.03 14.53 -5.52
C GLY A 32 -11.96 13.87 -4.14
N ALA A 33 -11.56 12.60 -4.05
CA ALA A 33 -11.30 11.91 -2.78
C ALA A 33 -10.04 12.45 -2.07
N LYS A 34 -9.07 12.97 -2.82
CA LYS A 34 -7.89 13.67 -2.27
C LYS A 34 -7.84 15.09 -2.81
N PRO A 35 -7.49 16.10 -1.99
CA PRO A 35 -7.25 17.46 -2.46
C PRO A 35 -5.84 17.63 -3.05
N VAL A 36 -4.87 16.83 -2.57
CA VAL A 36 -3.47 16.86 -2.98
C VAL A 36 -2.96 15.42 -3.14
N LEU A 37 -2.19 15.18 -4.20
CA LEU A 37 -1.30 14.05 -4.29
C LEU A 37 0.15 14.56 -4.28
N TYR A 38 1.08 13.71 -3.84
CA TYR A 38 2.51 13.98 -4.00
C TYR A 38 3.15 12.83 -4.77
N THR A 39 4.18 13.14 -5.55
CA THR A 39 4.99 12.14 -6.24
C THR A 39 6.43 12.62 -6.37
N ASP A 40 7.37 11.68 -6.35
CA ASP A 40 8.76 11.95 -6.68
C ASP A 40 8.97 11.73 -8.18
N PHE A 41 9.69 12.63 -8.84
CA PHE A 41 9.97 12.54 -10.26
C PHE A 41 11.44 12.82 -10.60
N SER A 42 11.92 12.19 -11.67
CA SER A 42 13.18 12.54 -12.33
C SER A 42 12.93 13.57 -13.43
N SER A 43 13.99 14.30 -13.84
CA SER A 43 13.91 15.25 -14.96
C SER A 43 13.31 14.62 -16.22
N ASP A 44 13.65 13.36 -16.54
CA ASP A 44 13.14 12.64 -17.71
C ASP A 44 11.63 12.33 -17.63
N SER A 45 11.08 12.29 -16.43
CA SER A 45 9.64 12.07 -16.20
C SER A 45 8.84 13.37 -16.27
N TRP A 46 9.51 14.54 -16.19
CA TRP A 46 8.85 15.83 -16.08
C TRP A 46 7.96 16.20 -17.28
N PRO A 47 8.40 16.07 -18.55
CA PRO A 47 7.56 16.44 -19.70
C PRO A 47 6.22 15.70 -19.69
N TYR A 48 6.27 14.42 -19.32
CA TYR A 48 5.09 13.59 -19.20
C TYR A 48 4.15 14.03 -18.07
N ILE A 49 4.66 14.24 -16.85
CA ILE A 49 3.85 14.68 -15.70
C ILE A 49 3.24 16.06 -15.96
N LYS A 50 3.98 16.96 -16.62
CA LYS A 50 3.48 18.28 -17.02
C LYS A 50 2.32 18.14 -18.01
N GLY A 51 2.46 17.30 -19.04
CA GLY A 51 1.38 17.01 -19.99
C GLY A 51 0.14 16.39 -19.33
N LEU A 52 0.32 15.50 -18.34
CA LEU A 52 -0.79 15.01 -17.52
C LEU A 52 -1.49 16.15 -16.76
N CYS A 53 -0.74 17.04 -16.12
CA CYS A 53 -1.32 18.19 -15.43
C CYS A 53 -2.12 19.07 -16.38
N GLU A 54 -1.60 19.35 -17.58
CA GLU A 54 -2.27 20.15 -18.60
C GLU A 54 -3.57 19.47 -19.08
N ALA A 55 -3.53 18.18 -19.42
CA ALA A 55 -4.70 17.41 -19.87
C ALA A 55 -5.83 17.41 -18.83
N PHE A 56 -5.49 17.28 -17.55
CA PHE A 56 -6.45 17.27 -16.44
C PHE A 56 -6.72 18.64 -15.82
N LYS A 57 -6.15 19.72 -16.39
CA LYS A 57 -6.23 21.09 -15.84
C LYS A 57 -5.78 21.17 -14.36
N LEU A 58 -4.86 20.30 -13.95
CA LEU A 58 -4.31 20.26 -12.60
C LEU A 58 -3.25 21.36 -12.42
N LYS A 59 -3.13 21.80 -11.18
CA LYS A 59 -2.07 22.69 -10.70
C LYS A 59 -1.01 21.85 -10.01
N TYR A 60 0.22 22.34 -10.00
CA TYR A 60 1.30 21.70 -9.30
C TYR A 60 2.19 22.71 -8.58
N VAL A 61 2.86 22.25 -7.53
CA VAL A 61 3.85 23.00 -6.76
C VAL A 61 5.06 22.10 -6.53
N MET A 62 6.26 22.67 -6.63
CA MET A 62 7.50 22.02 -6.22
C MET A 62 7.93 22.62 -4.87
N PRO A 63 7.73 21.93 -3.74
CA PRO A 63 8.04 22.52 -2.43
C PRO A 63 9.49 22.96 -2.27
N GLU A 64 10.43 22.27 -2.90
CA GLU A 64 11.84 22.65 -2.92
C GLU A 64 12.11 23.99 -3.61
N ALA A 65 11.25 24.42 -4.54
CA ALA A 65 11.33 25.74 -5.16
C ALA A 65 10.84 26.86 -4.23
N ILE A 66 10.00 26.53 -3.24
CA ILE A 66 9.43 27.50 -2.29
C ILE A 66 10.28 27.58 -1.02
N TYR A 67 10.67 26.42 -0.47
CA TYR A 67 11.31 26.31 0.85
C TYR A 67 12.78 25.86 0.77
N GLY A 68 13.33 25.73 -0.43
CA GLY A 68 14.71 25.34 -0.66
C GLY A 68 15.02 23.89 -0.27
N LYS A 69 16.32 23.59 -0.10
CA LYS A 69 16.84 22.25 0.22
C LYS A 69 16.66 21.83 1.68
N GLN A 70 16.06 22.68 2.52
CA GLN A 70 15.88 22.44 3.95
C GLN A 70 14.65 21.58 4.27
N GLY A 71 13.78 21.32 3.29
CA GLY A 71 12.58 20.50 3.51
C GLY A 71 12.91 19.04 3.81
N PHE A 72 12.07 18.40 4.61
CA PHE A 72 12.35 17.07 5.17
C PHE A 72 12.58 15.94 4.13
N LYS A 73 11.96 16.01 2.95
CA LYS A 73 12.25 15.07 1.83
C LYS A 73 13.11 15.68 0.71
N ALA A 74 13.65 16.88 0.88
CA ALA A 74 14.58 17.44 -0.09
C ALA A 74 15.87 16.61 -0.04
N ILE A 75 16.18 15.81 -1.07
CA ILE A 75 17.45 15.10 -1.12
C ILE A 75 18.31 15.62 -2.29
N PRO A 76 19.52 16.14 -2.01
CA PRO A 76 20.56 16.36 -3.02
C PRO A 76 21.16 15.07 -3.62
N LYS A 77 20.90 13.88 -3.06
CA LYS A 77 21.62 12.63 -3.38
C LYS A 77 20.87 11.65 -4.29
N SER A 78 19.55 11.70 -4.39
CA SER A 78 18.77 10.75 -5.21
C SER A 78 18.49 11.24 -6.63
N GLY A 79 18.72 12.53 -6.92
CA GLY A 79 18.36 13.17 -8.18
C GLY A 79 16.85 13.29 -8.43
N LYS A 80 16.00 12.90 -7.47
CA LYS A 80 14.54 12.99 -7.57
C LYS A 80 14.04 14.25 -6.87
N ARG A 81 13.12 14.95 -7.51
CA ARG A 81 12.42 16.12 -6.97
C ARG A 81 11.01 15.71 -6.57
N MET A 82 10.44 16.37 -5.58
CA MET A 82 9.05 16.15 -5.21
C MET A 82 8.13 17.11 -5.95
N LEU A 83 6.92 16.64 -6.27
CA LEU A 83 5.86 17.43 -6.87
C LEU A 83 4.57 17.21 -6.08
N LEU A 84 3.89 18.30 -5.74
CA LEU A 84 2.51 18.29 -5.24
C LEU A 84 1.59 18.62 -6.40
N ILE A 85 0.52 17.85 -6.59
CA ILE A 85 -0.46 18.04 -7.67
C ILE A 85 -1.87 18.10 -7.07
N GLY A 86 -2.70 19.02 -7.57
CA GLY A 86 -4.06 19.24 -7.08
C GLY A 86 -4.92 20.05 -8.04
N LYS A 87 -6.22 20.18 -7.75
CA LYS A 87 -7.15 20.92 -8.61
C LYS A 87 -6.96 22.44 -8.52
N THR A 88 -6.51 22.94 -7.37
CA THR A 88 -6.34 24.38 -7.09
C THR A 88 -5.03 24.64 -6.34
N LEU A 89 -4.52 25.87 -6.40
CA LEU A 89 -3.27 26.25 -5.74
C LEU A 89 -3.34 26.33 -4.20
N PRO A 90 -4.42 26.80 -3.55
CA PRO A 90 -4.46 26.94 -2.10
C PRO A 90 -4.09 25.67 -1.30
N PRO A 91 -4.72 24.49 -1.53
CA PRO A 91 -4.35 23.28 -0.79
C PRO A 91 -2.91 22.83 -1.07
N LEU A 92 -2.37 23.11 -2.26
CA LEU A 92 -0.98 22.79 -2.60
C LEU A 92 0.03 23.63 -1.84
N LYS A 93 -0.27 24.92 -1.63
CA LYS A 93 0.59 25.81 -0.83
C LYS A 93 0.59 25.39 0.64
N GLU A 94 -0.57 25.06 1.20
CA GLU A 94 -0.65 24.55 2.58
C GLU A 94 0.06 23.21 2.73
N ALA A 95 -0.13 22.30 1.77
CA ALA A 95 0.59 21.02 1.74
C ALA A 95 2.11 21.23 1.65
N ALA A 96 2.59 22.14 0.80
CA ALA A 96 4.02 22.46 0.71
C ALA A 96 4.58 23.03 2.03
N LYS A 97 3.80 23.89 2.71
CA LYS A 97 4.14 24.46 4.01
C LYS A 97 4.22 23.41 5.10
N SER A 98 3.27 22.46 5.14
CA SER A 98 3.28 21.35 6.11
C SER A 98 4.42 20.38 5.83
N TRP A 99 4.66 20.05 4.56
CA TRP A 99 5.79 19.19 4.15
C TRP A 99 7.15 19.72 4.62
N TYR A 100 7.33 21.05 4.60
CA TYR A 100 8.55 21.68 5.08
C TYR A 100 8.80 21.45 6.58
N ARG A 101 7.75 21.38 7.41
CA ARG A 101 7.85 21.33 8.87
C ARG A 101 8.28 19.97 9.41
N SER A 102 7.60 18.90 9.01
CA SER A 102 7.84 17.55 9.56
C SER A 102 7.13 16.46 8.73
N PRO A 103 7.72 15.26 8.58
CA PRO A 103 7.07 14.12 7.93
C PRO A 103 5.91 13.53 8.71
N THR A 104 5.89 13.79 10.02
CA THR A 104 4.89 13.29 10.96
C THR A 104 3.96 14.41 11.42
N ASP A 105 3.96 15.55 10.74
CA ASP A 105 2.97 16.59 10.95
C ASP A 105 1.57 16.01 10.68
N PRO A 106 0.66 15.97 11.67
CA PRO A 106 -0.71 15.51 11.44
C PRO A 106 -1.40 16.26 10.29
N ALA A 107 -1.10 17.56 10.15
CA ALA A 107 -1.68 18.38 9.09
C ALA A 107 -1.29 17.86 7.70
N TRP A 108 -0.10 17.29 7.55
CA TRP A 108 0.36 16.72 6.27
C TRP A 108 -0.56 15.59 5.82
N GLY A 109 -0.88 14.64 6.70
CA GLY A 109 -1.77 13.53 6.38
C GLY A 109 -3.17 14.00 5.98
N VAL A 110 -3.72 14.98 6.71
CA VAL A 110 -5.06 15.54 6.43
C VAL A 110 -5.05 16.32 5.11
N LEU A 111 -4.01 17.10 4.83
CA LEU A 111 -3.84 17.83 3.56
C LEU A 111 -3.66 16.90 2.36
N LEU A 112 -3.22 15.66 2.56
CA LEU A 112 -3.24 14.63 1.53
C LEU A 112 -4.62 13.96 1.38
N GLY A 113 -5.63 14.33 2.16
CA GLY A 113 -6.96 13.74 2.12
C GLY A 113 -7.08 12.41 2.86
N TYR A 114 -6.15 12.09 3.76
CA TYR A 114 -6.28 10.90 4.60
C TYR A 114 -7.32 11.14 5.69
N PRO A 115 -8.16 10.15 6.04
CA PRO A 115 -9.10 10.32 7.14
C PRO A 115 -8.38 10.65 8.45
N GLU A 116 -8.86 11.64 9.20
CA GLU A 116 -8.21 12.11 10.43
C GLU A 116 -7.98 10.98 11.44
N CYS A 117 -8.95 10.06 11.58
CA CYS A 117 -8.80 8.88 12.43
C CYS A 117 -7.61 7.99 12.02
N CYS A 118 -7.31 7.88 10.72
CA CYS A 118 -6.18 7.12 10.19
C CYS A 118 -4.86 7.87 10.42
N VAL A 119 -4.86 9.20 10.25
CA VAL A 119 -3.70 10.05 10.58
C VAL A 119 -3.34 9.90 12.06
N LYS A 120 -4.32 10.03 12.96
CA LYS A 120 -4.14 9.85 14.41
C LYS A 120 -3.59 8.46 14.75
N ALA A 121 -4.17 7.40 14.16
CA ALA A 121 -3.71 6.04 14.39
C ALA A 121 -2.27 5.81 13.89
N TYR A 122 -1.89 6.41 12.76
CA TYR A 122 -0.52 6.35 12.25
C TYR A 122 0.47 7.06 13.18
N ILE A 123 0.14 8.25 13.67
CA ILE A 123 0.98 8.98 14.64
C ILE A 123 1.16 8.17 15.93
N ASN A 124 0.07 7.57 16.44
CA ASN A 124 0.13 6.70 17.61
C ASN A 124 0.99 5.47 17.35
N TRP A 125 0.92 4.87 16.17
CA TRP A 125 1.80 3.75 15.82
C TRP A 125 3.26 4.17 15.76
N ARG A 126 3.56 5.38 15.26
CA ARG A 126 4.95 5.85 15.12
C ARG A 126 5.73 5.88 16.43
N SER A 127 5.08 6.07 17.58
CA SER A 127 5.74 6.01 18.89
C SER A 127 6.13 4.58 19.32
N VAL A 128 5.59 3.56 18.64
CA VAL A 128 5.84 2.14 18.92
C VAL A 128 6.33 1.38 17.68
N ALA A 129 6.78 2.09 16.63
CA ALA A 129 7.12 1.50 15.33
C ALA A 129 8.32 0.53 15.37
N ASP A 130 9.10 0.55 16.46
CA ASP A 130 10.21 -0.39 16.68
C ASP A 130 9.77 -1.73 17.28
N THR A 131 8.57 -1.80 17.87
CA THR A 131 8.09 -2.99 18.57
C THR A 131 6.97 -3.71 17.82
N ILE A 132 6.18 -2.99 17.04
CA ILE A 132 5.05 -3.54 16.29
C ILE A 132 5.01 -2.98 14.87
N ASP A 133 4.89 -3.85 13.87
CA ASP A 133 4.64 -3.42 12.49
C ASP A 133 3.24 -2.82 12.33
N LEU A 134 3.12 -1.83 11.45
CA LEU A 134 1.86 -1.09 11.21
C LEU A 134 0.70 -2.00 10.78
N VAL A 135 0.96 -3.08 10.03
CA VAL A 135 -0.09 -4.05 9.63
C VAL A 135 -0.63 -4.77 10.86
N ASN A 136 0.24 -5.23 11.76
CA ASN A 136 -0.18 -5.87 13.01
C ASN A 136 -0.92 -4.87 13.92
N HIS A 137 -0.46 -3.62 13.99
CA HIS A 137 -1.15 -2.57 14.72
C HIS A 137 -2.55 -2.27 14.16
N THR A 138 -2.69 -2.11 12.84
CA THR A 138 -3.99 -1.94 12.17
C THR A 138 -4.90 -3.15 12.38
N PHE A 139 -4.36 -4.37 12.31
CA PHE A 139 -5.14 -5.59 12.54
C PHE A 139 -5.63 -5.70 13.99
N ALA A 140 -4.79 -5.36 14.97
CA ALA A 140 -5.17 -5.36 16.38
C ALA A 140 -6.33 -4.39 16.68
N ASN A 141 -6.41 -3.26 15.96
CA ASN A 141 -7.48 -2.29 16.07
C ASN A 141 -8.77 -2.68 15.30
N THR A 142 -8.75 -3.78 14.55
CA THR A 142 -9.88 -4.21 13.72
C THR A 142 -10.86 -5.03 14.55
N THR A 143 -12.12 -4.59 14.63
CA THR A 143 -13.17 -5.30 15.37
C THR A 143 -13.76 -6.47 14.56
N LYS A 144 -13.91 -6.30 13.24
CA LYS A 144 -14.48 -7.30 12.33
C LYS A 144 -13.41 -8.08 11.56
N GLN A 145 -12.67 -8.95 12.24
CA GLN A 145 -11.53 -9.65 11.63
C GLN A 145 -11.90 -10.82 10.70
N ARG A 146 -13.17 -11.25 10.67
CA ARG A 146 -13.60 -12.42 9.89
C ARG A 146 -13.45 -12.23 8.38
N ARG A 147 -13.65 -10.99 7.90
CA ARG A 147 -13.55 -10.58 6.49
C ARG A 147 -13.05 -9.15 6.45
N LEU A 148 -11.96 -8.92 5.75
CA LEU A 148 -11.32 -7.62 5.60
C LEU A 148 -11.58 -7.13 4.17
N PHE A 149 -11.90 -5.85 3.99
CA PHE A 149 -12.08 -5.32 2.64
C PHE A 149 -10.74 -5.26 1.90
N PHE A 150 -10.62 -5.92 0.74
CA PHE A 150 -9.36 -5.99 -0.01
C PHE A 150 -8.78 -4.62 -0.40
N GLY A 151 -9.64 -3.61 -0.60
CA GLY A 151 -9.21 -2.25 -0.91
C GLY A 151 -8.42 -1.58 0.22
N LEU A 152 -8.42 -2.17 1.42
CA LEU A 152 -7.61 -1.72 2.55
C LEU A 152 -6.32 -2.54 2.72
N ASN A 153 -6.04 -3.52 1.87
CA ASN A 153 -4.84 -4.32 1.97
C ASN A 153 -3.60 -3.47 1.68
N ASN A 154 -2.86 -3.17 2.74
CA ASN A 154 -1.70 -2.28 2.82
C ASN A 154 -0.40 -3.03 3.11
N ILE A 155 -0.40 -4.37 3.03
CA ILE A 155 0.77 -5.21 3.33
C ILE A 155 1.93 -4.89 2.40
N PHE A 156 1.63 -4.52 1.15
CA PHE A 156 2.63 -4.19 0.14
C PHE A 156 2.96 -2.68 0.09
N ASN A 157 2.27 -1.85 0.89
CA ASN A 157 2.58 -0.43 1.04
C ASN A 157 3.75 -0.25 2.01
N TYR A 158 4.98 -0.35 1.50
CA TYR A 158 6.19 -0.28 2.31
C TYR A 158 6.60 1.15 2.70
N PHE A 159 6.34 2.17 1.86
CA PHE A 159 6.95 3.49 2.01
C PHE A 159 6.70 4.17 3.36
N SER A 160 5.50 4.01 3.92
CA SER A 160 5.15 4.54 5.25
C SER A 160 5.66 3.67 6.41
N ARG A 161 6.15 2.47 6.12
CA ARG A 161 6.66 1.49 7.09
C ARG A 161 8.18 1.44 7.12
N LEU A 162 8.86 2.05 6.17
CA LEU A 162 10.32 2.13 6.17
C LEU A 162 10.79 3.07 7.30
N THR A 163 11.75 2.62 8.09
CA THR A 163 12.35 3.42 9.18
C THR A 163 13.65 4.10 8.76
N GLY A 164 14.15 3.83 7.55
CA GLY A 164 15.42 4.36 7.04
C GLY A 164 16.66 3.67 7.60
N ARG A 165 16.51 2.68 8.49
CA ARG A 165 17.63 1.88 9.02
C ARG A 165 18.28 1.04 7.91
N PRO A 166 19.61 0.85 7.90
CA PRO A 166 20.30 0.05 6.87
C PRO A 166 19.71 -1.36 6.70
N ALA A 167 19.42 -2.06 7.80
CA ALA A 167 18.82 -3.40 7.76
C ALA A 167 17.42 -3.41 7.12
N ASP A 168 16.61 -2.38 7.38
CA ASP A 168 15.28 -2.22 6.80
C ASP A 168 15.36 -1.96 5.29
N MET A 169 16.30 -1.10 4.88
CA MET A 169 16.57 -0.83 3.47
C MET A 169 17.10 -2.06 2.72
N ALA A 170 17.99 -2.84 3.34
CA ALA A 170 18.49 -4.09 2.77
C ALA A 170 17.39 -5.14 2.62
N ALA A 171 16.53 -5.30 3.63
CA ALA A 171 15.39 -6.21 3.55
C ALA A 171 14.40 -5.79 2.44
N PHE A 172 14.09 -4.49 2.33
CA PHE A 172 13.25 -3.99 1.24
C PHE A 172 13.88 -4.20 -0.14
N ALA A 173 15.20 -4.01 -0.28
CA ALA A 173 15.92 -4.31 -1.52
C ALA A 173 15.81 -5.80 -1.89
N SER A 174 15.96 -6.71 -0.93
CA SER A 174 15.79 -8.16 -1.13
C SER A 174 14.36 -8.51 -1.56
N ILE A 175 13.34 -7.91 -0.94
CA ILE A 175 11.94 -8.06 -1.35
C ILE A 175 11.74 -7.61 -2.80
N ARG A 176 12.28 -6.44 -3.18
CA ARG A 176 12.17 -5.96 -4.56
C ARG A 176 12.84 -6.90 -5.55
N ALA A 177 14.03 -7.39 -5.24
CA ALA A 177 14.76 -8.34 -6.09
C ALA A 177 13.97 -9.65 -6.30
N ALA A 178 13.39 -10.19 -5.22
CA ALA A 178 12.58 -11.41 -5.26
C ALA A 178 11.26 -11.27 -6.06
N ASN A 179 10.82 -10.04 -6.31
CA ASN A 179 9.56 -9.71 -6.99
C ASN A 179 9.80 -8.92 -8.29
N THR A 180 10.88 -9.24 -9.00
CA THR A 180 11.16 -8.63 -10.31
C THR A 180 9.97 -8.82 -11.25
N GLY A 181 9.55 -7.72 -11.89
CA GLY A 181 8.36 -7.69 -12.77
C GLY A 181 7.05 -7.39 -12.04
N LEU A 182 7.04 -7.27 -10.72
CA LEU A 182 5.88 -6.86 -9.93
C LEU A 182 6.16 -5.55 -9.22
N ASP A 183 5.41 -4.50 -9.56
CA ASP A 183 5.55 -3.21 -8.90
C ASP A 183 4.80 -3.17 -7.57
N LEU A 184 5.51 -3.54 -6.51
CA LEU A 184 4.96 -3.54 -5.14
C LEU A 184 4.49 -2.15 -4.70
N SER A 185 5.07 -1.07 -5.24
CA SER A 185 4.72 0.31 -4.86
C SER A 185 3.29 0.70 -5.24
N THR A 186 2.75 0.03 -6.25
CA THR A 186 1.42 0.29 -6.80
C THR A 186 0.41 -0.81 -6.47
N LEU A 187 0.80 -1.85 -5.72
CA LEU A 187 -0.10 -2.89 -5.21
C LEU A 187 -0.89 -2.41 -3.98
N GLN A 188 -1.73 -1.40 -4.19
CA GLN A 188 -2.61 -0.83 -3.17
C GLN A 188 -3.76 -0.06 -3.82
N VAL A 189 -4.95 -0.09 -3.21
CA VAL A 189 -6.08 0.77 -3.64
C VAL A 189 -6.04 2.12 -2.93
N ILE A 190 -5.61 2.18 -1.67
CA ILE A 190 -5.38 3.42 -0.93
C ILE A 190 -3.89 3.55 -0.60
N SER A 191 -3.36 4.77 -0.65
CA SER A 191 -1.94 5.05 -0.36
C SER A 191 -1.63 5.28 1.13
N TRP A 192 -2.65 5.33 1.98
CA TRP A 192 -2.52 5.44 3.43
C TRP A 192 -2.80 4.11 4.13
N HIS A 193 -2.41 4.03 5.41
CA HIS A 193 -2.76 2.90 6.26
C HIS A 193 -4.02 3.24 7.04
N PRO A 194 -5.07 2.41 6.99
CA PRO A 194 -6.29 2.69 7.74
C PRO A 194 -6.04 2.47 9.25
N CYS A 195 -6.80 3.19 10.10
CA CYS A 195 -6.72 3.00 11.55
C CYS A 195 -7.12 1.58 11.99
N ALA A 196 -7.99 0.93 11.19
CA ALA A 196 -8.45 -0.44 11.32
C ALA A 196 -8.97 -0.93 9.96
N TYR A 197 -8.96 -2.25 9.70
CA TYR A 197 -9.46 -2.81 8.43
C TYR A 197 -11.00 -2.79 8.29
N ASP A 198 -11.72 -2.29 9.29
CA ASP A 198 -13.15 -1.97 9.25
C ASP A 198 -13.43 -0.46 9.34
N CYS A 199 -12.41 0.38 9.11
CA CYS A 199 -12.54 1.84 9.06
C CYS A 199 -13.51 2.28 7.96
N ARG A 200 -14.68 2.80 8.34
CA ARG A 200 -15.75 3.21 7.41
C ARG A 200 -15.27 4.23 6.37
N HIS A 201 -14.60 5.30 6.80
CA HIS A 201 -14.09 6.35 5.91
C HIS A 201 -13.11 5.79 4.87
N SER A 202 -12.19 4.91 5.28
CA SER A 202 -11.23 4.32 4.34
C SER A 202 -11.91 3.35 3.37
N ILE A 203 -12.89 2.56 3.82
CA ILE A 203 -13.65 1.66 2.95
C ILE A 203 -14.38 2.45 1.86
N GLU A 204 -15.04 3.54 2.23
CA GLU A 204 -15.76 4.39 1.29
C GLU A 204 -14.84 4.98 0.22
N LEU A 205 -13.74 5.61 0.64
CA LEU A 205 -12.75 6.17 -0.29
C LEU A 205 -12.14 5.09 -1.18
N ALA A 206 -11.77 3.94 -0.62
CA ALA A 206 -11.23 2.82 -1.37
C ALA A 206 -12.22 2.28 -2.41
N LYS A 207 -13.51 2.21 -2.10
CA LYS A 207 -14.55 1.82 -3.07
C LYS A 207 -14.64 2.83 -4.22
N ASN A 208 -14.63 4.12 -3.93
CA ASN A 208 -14.71 5.16 -4.96
C ASN A 208 -13.48 5.14 -5.88
N ILE A 209 -12.29 5.01 -5.31
CA ILE A 209 -11.03 4.88 -6.06
C ILE A 209 -11.06 3.61 -6.92
N PHE A 210 -11.47 2.47 -6.36
CA PHE A 210 -11.47 1.22 -7.09
C PHE A 210 -12.50 1.19 -8.23
N SER A 211 -13.69 1.79 -8.03
CA SER A 211 -14.70 1.94 -9.10
C SER A 211 -14.15 2.72 -10.29
N PHE A 212 -13.38 3.79 -10.04
CA PHE A 212 -12.70 4.53 -11.11
C PHE A 212 -11.72 3.63 -11.89
N LEU A 213 -10.93 2.82 -11.18
CA LEU A 213 -10.01 1.87 -11.82
C LEU A 213 -10.76 0.81 -12.63
N GLU A 214 -11.88 0.28 -12.14
CA GLU A 214 -12.71 -0.67 -12.90
C GLU A 214 -13.28 -0.05 -14.17
N GLU A 215 -13.66 1.23 -14.12
CA GLU A 215 -14.24 1.96 -15.23
C GLU A 215 -13.21 2.27 -16.33
N TYR A 216 -12.02 2.77 -15.96
CA TYR A 216 -11.04 3.27 -16.91
C TYR A 216 -9.87 2.30 -17.19
N LEU A 217 -9.52 1.45 -16.22
CA LEU A 217 -8.36 0.55 -16.25
C LEU A 217 -8.74 -0.87 -15.76
N PRO A 218 -9.73 -1.55 -16.37
CA PRO A 218 -10.26 -2.81 -15.86
C PRO A 218 -9.21 -3.91 -15.72
N GLY A 219 -8.20 -3.95 -16.60
CA GLY A 219 -7.08 -4.89 -16.51
C GLY A 219 -6.27 -4.69 -15.22
N ARG A 220 -5.98 -3.43 -14.86
CA ARG A 220 -5.28 -3.09 -13.62
C ARG A 220 -6.14 -3.35 -12.39
N ALA A 221 -7.44 -3.03 -12.46
CA ALA A 221 -8.37 -3.33 -11.37
C ALA A 221 -8.45 -4.84 -11.10
N ALA A 222 -8.50 -5.67 -12.16
CA ALA A 222 -8.48 -7.12 -12.04
C ALA A 222 -7.17 -7.64 -11.43
N GLU A 223 -6.03 -7.08 -11.81
CA GLU A 223 -4.72 -7.39 -11.21
C GLU A 223 -4.68 -7.05 -9.72
N LEU A 224 -5.08 -5.83 -9.34
CA LEU A 224 -5.15 -5.41 -7.94
C LEU A 224 -6.08 -6.34 -7.14
N LYS A 225 -7.27 -6.65 -7.66
CA LYS A 225 -8.21 -7.57 -7.01
C LYS A 225 -7.60 -8.96 -6.82
N LYS A 226 -6.90 -9.48 -7.84
CA LYS A 226 -6.21 -10.79 -7.79
C LYS A 226 -5.16 -10.85 -6.69
N HIS A 227 -4.36 -9.80 -6.50
CA HIS A 227 -3.30 -9.80 -5.49
C HIS A 227 -3.80 -9.43 -4.09
N LEU A 228 -4.71 -8.47 -3.98
CA LEU A 228 -5.11 -7.87 -2.71
C LEU A 228 -6.23 -8.62 -2.00
N ALA A 229 -7.06 -9.40 -2.71
CA ALA A 229 -8.19 -10.14 -2.14
C ALA A 229 -7.86 -11.59 -1.73
N ARG A 230 -6.58 -11.90 -1.51
CA ARG A 230 -6.14 -13.22 -1.05
C ARG A 230 -6.08 -13.28 0.48
N PRO A 231 -6.31 -14.46 1.09
CA PRO A 231 -5.85 -14.70 2.45
C PRO A 231 -4.34 -14.58 2.54
N ILE A 232 -3.84 -13.90 3.56
CA ILE A 232 -2.42 -13.70 3.77
C ILE A 232 -2.06 -14.17 5.18
N LEU A 233 -1.15 -15.14 5.26
CA LEU A 233 -0.45 -15.42 6.50
C LEU A 233 0.57 -14.31 6.72
N PHE A 234 0.44 -13.53 7.77
CA PHE A 234 1.30 -12.40 8.08
C PHE A 234 2.01 -12.64 9.42
N ARG A 235 3.32 -12.47 9.47
CA ARG A 235 4.10 -12.48 10.71
C ARG A 235 4.65 -11.09 11.01
N ASP A 236 5.30 -10.50 10.01
CA ASP A 236 5.97 -9.21 10.15
C ASP A 236 6.15 -8.52 8.78
N LYS A 237 6.78 -7.35 8.78
CA LYS A 237 6.90 -6.42 7.65
C LYS A 237 7.29 -7.06 6.34
N TYR A 238 8.30 -7.93 6.40
CA TYR A 238 8.84 -8.64 5.24
C TYR A 238 8.51 -10.12 5.25
N GLU A 239 7.67 -10.60 6.17
CA GLU A 239 7.47 -12.03 6.41
C GLU A 239 5.99 -12.36 6.36
N TYR A 240 5.57 -12.79 5.17
CA TYR A 240 4.17 -13.10 4.87
C TYR A 240 4.07 -14.18 3.77
N ALA A 241 2.90 -14.79 3.62
CA ALA A 241 2.63 -15.72 2.54
C ALA A 241 1.21 -15.46 2.02
N PRO A 242 1.06 -14.84 0.83
CA PRO A 242 -0.24 -14.78 0.16
C PRO A 242 -0.61 -16.19 -0.27
N LEU A 243 -1.86 -16.59 -0.03
CA LEU A 243 -2.32 -17.95 -0.25
C LEU A 243 -3.28 -17.99 -1.45
N GLU A 244 -3.04 -18.85 -2.42
CA GLU A 244 -4.03 -19.14 -3.47
C GLU A 244 -5.14 -20.00 -2.88
N GLY A 245 -6.19 -19.35 -2.36
CA GLY A 245 -7.28 -20.06 -1.71
C GLY A 245 -8.23 -19.15 -0.94
N THR A 246 -8.87 -19.71 0.08
CA THR A 246 -9.88 -19.02 0.89
C THR A 246 -9.62 -19.21 2.38
N ALA A 247 -9.99 -18.21 3.19
CA ALA A 247 -9.97 -18.33 4.63
C ALA A 247 -11.36 -18.18 5.24
N LYS A 248 -11.62 -18.99 6.26
CA LYS A 248 -12.85 -19.00 7.04
C LYS A 248 -12.56 -19.54 8.44
N ASN A 249 -13.13 -18.92 9.46
CA ASN A 249 -13.04 -19.36 10.86
C ASN A 249 -11.59 -19.60 11.33
N GLY A 250 -10.68 -18.67 11.02
CA GLY A 250 -9.27 -18.74 11.43
C GLY A 250 -8.42 -19.78 10.70
N LYS A 251 -8.97 -20.48 9.70
CA LYS A 251 -8.25 -21.44 8.85
C LYS A 251 -8.25 -20.98 7.40
N ALA A 252 -7.13 -21.18 6.71
CA ALA A 252 -7.03 -21.01 5.26
C ALA A 252 -6.89 -22.36 4.58
N ARG A 253 -7.68 -22.61 3.53
CA ARG A 253 -7.48 -23.71 2.58
C ARG A 253 -6.84 -23.12 1.33
N TYR A 254 -5.76 -23.73 0.84
CA TYR A 254 -4.97 -23.17 -0.25
C TYR A 254 -4.33 -24.26 -1.11
N SER A 255 -4.01 -23.92 -2.35
CA SER A 255 -3.29 -24.80 -3.30
C SER A 255 -1.81 -24.44 -3.42
N ALA A 256 -1.45 -23.17 -3.20
CA ALA A 256 -0.07 -22.67 -3.32
C ALA A 256 0.16 -21.39 -2.51
N ILE A 257 1.43 -21.02 -2.34
CA ILE A 257 1.85 -19.68 -1.93
C ILE A 257 2.00 -18.83 -3.20
N ALA A 258 1.28 -17.71 -3.26
CA ALA A 258 1.27 -16.80 -4.40
C ALA A 258 2.32 -15.68 -4.27
N ALA A 259 2.53 -14.95 -5.36
CA ALA A 259 3.23 -13.67 -5.33
C ALA A 259 2.35 -12.56 -4.69
N PRO A 260 2.95 -11.50 -4.08
CA PRO A 260 4.40 -11.26 -3.92
C PRO A 260 5.12 -12.26 -3.00
N LYS A 261 6.37 -12.57 -3.34
CA LYS A 261 7.29 -13.32 -2.49
C LYS A 261 7.74 -12.46 -1.31
N SER A 262 7.92 -13.07 -0.15
CA SER A 262 8.40 -12.42 1.06
C SER A 262 9.78 -12.95 1.48
N LEU A 263 10.29 -12.49 2.62
CA LEU A 263 11.48 -13.00 3.31
C LEU A 263 11.13 -14.05 4.38
N LEU A 264 9.94 -14.66 4.30
CA LEU A 264 9.59 -15.75 5.21
C LEU A 264 10.65 -16.87 5.12
N PRO A 265 11.17 -17.39 6.26
CA PRO A 265 12.24 -18.39 6.23
C PRO A 265 11.90 -19.60 5.38
N GLY A 266 12.85 -20.04 4.54
CA GLY A 266 12.64 -21.16 3.60
C GLY A 266 12.14 -22.45 4.26
N ALA A 267 12.58 -22.74 5.48
CA ALA A 267 12.09 -23.88 6.27
C ALA A 267 10.59 -23.75 6.62
N ILE A 268 10.08 -22.55 6.87
CA ILE A 268 8.66 -22.29 7.12
C ILE A 268 7.89 -22.42 5.80
N VAL A 269 8.40 -21.84 4.71
CA VAL A 269 7.82 -21.95 3.36
C VAL A 269 7.66 -23.42 2.95
N LYS A 270 8.68 -24.26 3.16
CA LYS A 270 8.64 -25.71 2.87
C LYS A 270 7.54 -26.41 3.68
N LYS A 271 7.41 -26.10 4.97
CA LYS A 271 6.36 -26.67 5.83
C LYS A 271 4.96 -26.25 5.38
N ILE A 272 4.76 -24.98 5.01
CA ILE A 272 3.47 -24.50 4.46
C ILE A 272 3.17 -25.25 3.15
N THR A 273 4.11 -25.32 2.23
CA THR A 273 3.93 -25.96 0.91
C THR A 273 3.62 -27.46 1.00
N ALA A 274 4.00 -28.14 2.09
CA ALA A 274 3.69 -29.55 2.30
C ALA A 274 2.19 -29.81 2.61
N GLY A 275 1.45 -28.78 3.02
CA GLY A 275 0.03 -28.84 3.37
C GLY A 275 -0.88 -28.14 2.36
N ASN A 276 -2.17 -28.16 2.68
CA ASN A 276 -3.22 -27.45 1.92
C ASN A 276 -4.24 -26.76 2.83
N VAL A 277 -4.05 -26.85 4.15
CA VAL A 277 -4.81 -26.08 5.15
C VAL A 277 -3.83 -25.55 6.20
N LEU A 278 -4.04 -24.33 6.66
CA LEU A 278 -3.29 -23.76 7.78
C LEU A 278 -4.20 -23.02 8.76
N SER A 279 -3.73 -22.91 10.00
CA SER A 279 -4.34 -22.12 11.06
C SER A 279 -3.25 -21.33 11.76
N ALA A 280 -3.48 -20.04 11.98
CA ALA A 280 -2.52 -19.14 12.63
C ALA A 280 -3.09 -18.59 13.94
N GLY A 281 -2.21 -18.29 14.90
CA GLY A 281 -2.59 -17.60 16.13
C GLY A 281 -1.39 -17.24 16.99
N LYS A 282 -1.65 -16.82 18.23
CA LYS A 282 -0.61 -16.33 19.17
C LYS A 282 0.52 -17.32 19.43
N LYS A 283 0.22 -18.62 19.44
CA LYS A 283 1.20 -19.68 19.73
C LYS A 283 2.02 -20.13 18.52
N GLY A 284 1.65 -19.69 17.32
CA GLY A 284 2.34 -20.06 16.08
C GLY A 284 1.41 -20.46 14.93
N LEU A 285 1.91 -21.38 14.09
CA LEU A 285 1.28 -21.84 12.86
C LEU A 285 1.12 -23.37 12.88
N SER A 286 -0.10 -23.85 12.61
CA SER A 286 -0.37 -25.27 12.35
C SER A 286 -0.65 -25.48 10.86
N VAL A 287 0.01 -26.47 10.26
CA VAL A 287 -0.17 -26.84 8.85
C VAL A 287 -0.72 -28.26 8.76
N PHE A 288 -1.71 -28.45 7.88
CA PHE A 288 -2.44 -29.70 7.71
C PHE A 288 -2.46 -30.13 6.25
N ARG A 289 -2.54 -31.45 6.03
CA ARG A 289 -2.92 -32.06 4.75
C ARG A 289 -4.31 -32.68 4.93
N GLY A 290 -5.33 -32.04 4.37
CA GLY A 290 -6.71 -32.35 4.69
C GLY A 290 -7.01 -32.03 6.16
N ILE A 291 -7.35 -33.05 6.94
CA ILE A 291 -7.60 -32.93 8.38
C ILE A 291 -6.38 -33.28 9.25
N LYS A 292 -5.38 -33.96 8.68
CA LYS A 292 -4.20 -34.43 9.42
C LYS A 292 -3.22 -33.27 9.59
N ARG A 293 -2.93 -32.90 10.83
CA ARG A 293 -1.85 -31.95 11.15
C ARG A 293 -0.51 -32.60 10.82
N ILE A 294 0.29 -31.95 9.98
CA ILE A 294 1.60 -32.46 9.53
C ILE A 294 2.75 -31.65 10.11
N HIS A 295 2.53 -30.37 10.42
CA HIS A 295 3.53 -29.53 11.05
C HIS A 295 2.91 -28.60 12.09
N GLU A 296 3.69 -28.34 13.13
CA GLU A 296 3.48 -27.28 14.10
C GLU A 296 4.74 -26.42 14.13
N ILE A 297 4.54 -25.10 14.10
CA ILE A 297 5.62 -24.11 14.06
C ILE A 297 5.35 -23.14 15.19
N THR A 298 6.16 -23.20 16.24
CA THR A 298 6.16 -22.21 17.31
C THR A 298 6.95 -20.98 16.85
N SER A 299 6.53 -19.80 17.30
CA SER A 299 7.25 -18.55 17.02
C SER A 299 7.02 -17.58 18.17
N ALA A 300 8.06 -16.82 18.51
CA ALA A 300 7.97 -15.75 19.50
C ALA A 300 7.04 -14.62 19.00
N SER A 301 7.05 -14.36 17.69
CA SER A 301 6.13 -13.42 17.06
C SER A 301 4.88 -14.14 16.57
N PRO A 302 3.67 -13.61 16.82
CA PRO A 302 2.44 -14.24 16.41
C PRO A 302 2.30 -14.28 14.89
N PHE A 303 1.64 -15.32 14.38
CA PHE A 303 1.13 -15.31 13.02
C PHE A 303 -0.33 -14.83 13.02
N SER A 304 -0.65 -13.94 12.11
CA SER A 304 -2.01 -13.46 11.83
C SER A 304 -2.47 -14.02 10.48
N LEU A 305 -3.71 -14.52 10.42
CA LEU A 305 -4.34 -14.87 9.15
C LEU A 305 -5.28 -13.74 8.73
N LEU A 306 -4.83 -12.93 7.79
CA LEU A 306 -5.55 -11.77 7.26
C LEU A 306 -6.44 -12.21 6.10
N ASN A 307 -7.76 -12.19 6.28
CA ASN A 307 -8.72 -12.67 5.28
C ASN A 307 -9.32 -11.52 4.46
N PHE A 308 -8.55 -11.01 3.50
CA PHE A 308 -9.05 -9.99 2.57
C PHE A 308 -10.03 -10.59 1.56
N THR A 309 -11.16 -9.92 1.34
CA THR A 309 -12.23 -10.37 0.45
C THR A 309 -12.71 -9.25 -0.46
N VAL A 310 -13.27 -9.63 -1.61
CA VAL A 310 -13.92 -8.70 -2.56
C VAL A 310 -15.26 -8.18 -2.03
N LYS A 311 -15.90 -8.94 -1.12
CA LYS A 311 -17.18 -8.63 -0.48
C LYS A 311 -16.97 -7.97 0.88
#